data_AF-A0A5M4D4C3-F1
#
_entry.id   AF-A0A5M4D4C3-F1
#
_cell.length_a   1.000
_cell.length_b   1.000
_cell.length_c   1.000
_cell.angle_alpha   90.00
_cell.angle_beta   90.00
_cell.angle_gamma   90.00
#
_symmetry.space_group_name_H-M   'P 1'
#
loop_
_entity.id
_entity.type
_entity.pdbx_description
1 polymer ?
#
loop_
_entity_poly.entity_id
_entity_poly.type
_entity_poly.pdbx_seq_one_letter_code
_entity_poly.pdbx_strand_id
1 'polypeptide(L)'
;MGGTRVDRITRLGGSARVGDSTPRMEECTMFANSLRNRRSRAGMVGAGVLAAGLVLVSGTASGSSSSSDDLPDTISLVGVARDFKRFDRAGGHPDFQQYNTGHIVGLVAEQLDQDGKPVFTGSRGKKVSRQYKDSAGRQINPAMYNPALGDQAGSMSNYSGTTITNANSFSQWYRDVPGVNMSMQVPIVLQRMGDSNTYFFHAHDNSSTSAKEGFFPIDNQLLNDMDPTYHHNYFLTFELDTEFMVEKNAGQVFTFYGDDDVWVFINGRMVIDLGGVHGAVSQSVSIDRLDWLADGERAQLKLFFAERHLTLSNMRVETNLRLRPINVPPTTALYD
;
A
#
# COMPACT_ATOMS: atom_id res chain seq x y z
N MET A 1 17.05 -73.07 13.89
CA MET A 1 15.67 -73.42 13.46
C MET A 1 14.78 -72.23 13.78
N GLY A 2 14.02 -71.74 12.81
CA GLY A 2 13.07 -70.63 13.01
C GLY A 2 13.13 -69.61 11.88
N GLY A 3 12.61 -69.98 10.70
CA GLY A 3 12.48 -69.10 9.54
C GLY A 3 11.33 -68.10 9.71
N THR A 4 11.57 -66.87 9.29
CA THR A 4 10.60 -65.77 9.33
C THR A 4 9.77 -65.78 8.05
N ARG A 5 8.44 -65.84 8.22
CA ARG A 5 7.43 -65.80 7.15
C ARG A 5 7.41 -64.43 6.46
N VAL A 6 7.30 -64.49 5.14
CA VAL A 6 6.99 -63.38 4.24
C VAL A 6 5.47 -63.32 4.10
N ASP A 7 4.84 -62.26 4.61
CA ASP A 7 3.44 -61.98 4.32
C ASP A 7 3.32 -60.92 3.21
N ARG A 8 2.64 -61.38 2.17
CA ARG A 8 2.31 -60.71 0.92
C ARG A 8 1.02 -59.91 1.14
N ILE A 9 1.08 -58.57 1.10
CA ILE A 9 -0.11 -57.73 1.03
C ILE A 9 -0.36 -57.26 -0.41
N THR A 10 -1.57 -57.58 -0.83
CA THR A 10 -2.19 -57.48 -2.15
C THR A 10 -2.39 -56.01 -2.56
N ARG A 11 -2.02 -55.68 -3.80
CA ARG A 11 -2.42 -54.44 -4.49
C ARG A 11 -3.94 -54.48 -4.75
N LEU A 12 -4.66 -53.48 -4.26
CA LEU A 12 -5.98 -53.12 -4.77
C LEU A 12 -5.83 -51.86 -5.64
N GLY A 13 -6.04 -52.04 -6.95
CA GLY A 13 -6.18 -50.95 -7.89
C GLY A 13 -7.59 -50.36 -7.79
N GLY A 14 -7.67 -49.08 -7.45
CA GLY A 14 -8.86 -48.25 -7.57
C GLY A 14 -8.51 -47.02 -8.41
N SER A 15 -8.91 -47.05 -9.68
CA SER A 15 -8.80 -45.92 -10.60
C SER A 15 -9.87 -44.88 -10.24
N ALA A 16 -9.47 -43.77 -9.63
CA ALA A 16 -10.30 -42.59 -9.48
C ALA A 16 -9.90 -41.60 -10.58
N ARG A 17 -10.79 -41.43 -11.57
CA ARG A 17 -10.71 -40.38 -12.59
C ARG A 17 -10.79 -39.03 -11.90
N VAL A 18 -9.75 -38.22 -12.04
CA VAL A 18 -9.78 -36.79 -11.70
C VAL A 18 -10.65 -36.10 -12.74
N GLY A 19 -11.82 -35.62 -12.30
CA GLY A 19 -12.66 -34.73 -13.08
C GLY A 19 -12.00 -33.36 -13.13
N ASP A 20 -11.60 -32.96 -14.33
CA ASP A 20 -11.25 -31.60 -14.68
C ASP A 20 -12.51 -30.74 -14.59
N SER A 21 -12.58 -29.86 -13.59
CA SER A 21 -13.58 -28.80 -13.49
C SER A 21 -12.88 -27.49 -13.20
N THR A 22 -12.40 -26.89 -14.28
CA THR A 22 -12.06 -25.46 -14.36
C THR A 22 -13.29 -24.61 -14.00
N PRO A 23 -13.25 -23.77 -12.96
CA PRO A 23 -14.32 -22.79 -12.75
C PRO A 23 -14.15 -21.66 -13.77
N ARG A 24 -15.17 -21.48 -14.61
CA ARG A 24 -15.29 -20.39 -15.58
C ARG A 24 -15.40 -19.05 -14.86
N MET A 25 -14.64 -18.08 -15.37
CA MET A 25 -14.81 -16.65 -15.14
C MET A 25 -16.20 -16.18 -15.60
N GLU A 26 -17.16 -16.11 -14.68
CA GLU A 26 -18.39 -15.32 -14.86
C GLU A 26 -18.82 -14.74 -13.50
N GLU A 27 -18.25 -13.59 -13.12
CA GLU A 27 -18.86 -12.70 -12.13
C GLU A 27 -18.23 -11.28 -12.24
N CYS A 28 -18.37 -10.65 -13.41
CA CYS A 28 -18.02 -9.24 -13.58
C CYS A 28 -18.91 -8.56 -14.63
N THR A 29 -20.23 -8.72 -14.53
CA THR A 29 -21.16 -8.05 -15.47
C THR A 29 -22.55 -7.79 -14.90
N MET A 30 -22.66 -7.22 -13.69
CA MET A 30 -23.96 -6.79 -13.16
C MET A 30 -23.89 -5.44 -12.43
N PHE A 31 -23.39 -4.39 -13.08
CA PHE A 31 -23.61 -3.00 -12.64
C PHE A 31 -23.71 -1.96 -13.79
N ALA A 32 -24.01 -2.39 -15.02
CA ALA A 32 -24.02 -1.50 -16.20
C ALA A 32 -25.37 -1.37 -16.94
N ASN A 33 -26.48 -1.88 -16.39
CA ASN A 33 -27.79 -1.77 -17.04
C ASN A 33 -28.89 -1.25 -16.10
N SER A 34 -28.78 0.03 -15.74
CA SER A 34 -29.93 0.86 -15.44
C SER A 34 -29.53 2.31 -15.72
N LEU A 35 -30.36 3.04 -16.46
CA LEU A 35 -30.16 4.40 -17.00
C LEU A 35 -29.85 4.46 -18.51
N ARG A 36 -30.71 3.84 -19.31
CA ARG A 36 -31.00 4.33 -20.67
C ARG A 36 -32.51 4.37 -20.90
N ASN A 37 -33.16 5.41 -20.37
CA ASN A 37 -34.41 5.92 -20.92
C ASN A 37 -34.75 7.29 -20.34
N ARG A 38 -34.52 8.34 -21.14
CA ARG A 38 -35.46 9.46 -21.33
C ARG A 38 -34.94 10.35 -22.46
N ARG A 39 -35.64 10.26 -23.60
CA ARG A 39 -35.60 11.24 -24.69
C ARG A 39 -36.39 12.48 -24.25
N SER A 40 -35.86 13.66 -24.52
CA SER A 40 -36.66 14.88 -24.70
C SER A 40 -36.08 15.72 -25.83
N ARG A 41 -36.91 15.98 -26.83
CA ARG A 41 -36.70 16.90 -27.96
C ARG A 41 -37.01 18.33 -27.53
N ALA A 42 -36.20 19.28 -27.99
CA ALA A 42 -36.55 20.66 -28.37
C ALA A 42 -35.31 21.19 -29.13
N GLY A 43 -35.35 21.85 -30.29
CA GLY A 43 -36.33 22.78 -30.83
C GLY A 43 -35.52 24.03 -31.24
N MET A 44 -35.19 24.16 -32.53
CA MET A 44 -34.39 25.23 -33.14
C MET A 44 -35.29 26.44 -33.48
N VAL A 45 -34.82 27.68 -33.25
CA VAL A 45 -35.07 29.00 -33.93
C VAL A 45 -34.36 30.04 -33.03
N GLY A 46 -33.66 31.11 -33.42
CA GLY A 46 -33.42 31.86 -34.66
C GLY A 46 -32.65 33.15 -34.29
N ALA A 47 -32.08 33.84 -35.29
CA ALA A 47 -31.11 34.92 -35.17
C ALA A 47 -31.63 36.30 -34.73
N GLY A 48 -30.72 37.16 -34.22
CA GLY A 48 -30.69 38.58 -34.60
C GLY A 48 -30.49 39.65 -33.51
N VAL A 49 -29.48 40.51 -33.77
CA VAL A 49 -29.34 41.96 -33.45
C VAL A 49 -28.37 42.40 -32.33
N LEU A 50 -27.43 43.24 -32.78
CA LEU A 50 -26.42 44.03 -32.06
C LEU A 50 -27.03 45.17 -31.22
N ALA A 51 -26.47 45.43 -30.02
CA ALA A 51 -26.43 46.75 -29.41
C ALA A 51 -25.28 46.84 -28.39
N ALA A 52 -24.63 48.01 -28.35
CA ALA A 52 -23.38 48.30 -27.68
C ALA A 52 -23.55 48.75 -26.22
N GLY A 53 -22.49 48.51 -25.41
CA GLY A 53 -22.01 49.43 -24.37
C GLY A 53 -22.51 49.23 -22.94
N LEU A 54 -21.69 48.58 -22.09
CA LEU A 54 -21.15 49.08 -20.82
C LEU A 54 -20.36 47.93 -20.15
N VAL A 55 -19.03 48.05 -20.05
CA VAL A 55 -18.21 47.08 -19.31
C VAL A 55 -18.06 47.60 -17.87
N LEU A 56 -18.88 47.06 -16.97
CA LEU A 56 -18.62 47.06 -15.53
C LEU A 56 -17.90 45.74 -15.21
N VAL A 57 -16.62 45.81 -14.89
CA VAL A 57 -15.85 44.65 -14.42
C VAL A 57 -16.28 44.34 -13.00
N SER A 58 -17.35 43.57 -12.87
CA SER A 58 -17.65 42.83 -11.64
C SER A 58 -16.72 41.64 -11.61
N GLY A 59 -15.68 41.69 -10.77
CA GLY A 59 -14.81 40.55 -10.49
C GLY A 59 -15.60 39.46 -9.79
N THR A 60 -16.26 38.59 -10.54
CA THR A 60 -16.75 37.32 -10.04
C THR A 60 -15.54 36.43 -9.84
N ALA A 61 -15.16 36.19 -8.58
CA ALA A 61 -14.31 35.08 -8.23
C ALA A 61 -15.05 33.80 -8.63
N SER A 62 -14.75 33.29 -9.82
CA SER A 62 -15.13 31.95 -10.24
C SER A 62 -14.38 30.98 -9.34
N GLY A 63 -15.05 30.53 -8.27
CA GLY A 63 -14.65 29.31 -7.60
C GLY A 63 -14.68 28.20 -8.64
N SER A 64 -13.50 27.79 -9.12
CA SER A 64 -13.37 26.64 -9.99
C SER A 64 -13.72 25.40 -9.17
N SER A 65 -14.97 24.97 -9.24
CA SER A 65 -15.31 23.58 -8.96
C SER A 65 -14.60 22.76 -10.04
N SER A 66 -13.38 22.28 -9.76
CA SER A 66 -12.65 21.39 -10.65
C SER A 66 -13.52 20.13 -10.83
N SER A 67 -14.20 20.01 -11.97
CA SER A 67 -14.86 18.77 -12.35
C SER A 67 -13.79 17.68 -12.48
N SER A 68 -14.22 16.43 -12.37
CA SER A 68 -13.36 15.27 -12.64
C SER A 68 -12.67 15.34 -14.01
N ASP A 69 -13.17 16.15 -14.95
CA ASP A 69 -12.63 16.29 -16.30
C ASP A 69 -11.23 16.92 -16.36
N ASP A 70 -10.76 17.58 -15.29
CA ASP A 70 -9.46 18.27 -15.25
C ASP A 70 -8.36 17.50 -14.49
N LEU A 71 -8.65 16.27 -14.05
CA LEU A 71 -7.70 15.42 -13.32
C LEU A 71 -6.78 14.66 -14.30
N PRO A 72 -5.45 14.62 -14.08
CA PRO A 72 -4.53 13.93 -14.98
C PRO A 72 -4.77 12.42 -14.99
N ASP A 73 -4.51 11.75 -16.10
CA ASP A 73 -4.65 10.28 -16.20
C ASP A 73 -3.67 9.53 -15.28
N THR A 74 -2.56 10.17 -14.93
CA THR A 74 -1.54 9.58 -14.04
C THR A 74 -0.97 10.60 -13.06
N ILE A 75 -0.51 10.09 -11.92
CA ILE A 75 0.31 10.83 -10.96
C ILE A 75 1.61 10.04 -10.78
N SER A 76 2.75 10.66 -11.10
CA SER A 76 4.06 10.07 -10.84
C SER A 76 4.59 10.59 -9.51
N LEU A 77 4.94 9.67 -8.62
CA LEU A 77 5.59 9.95 -7.36
C LEU A 77 6.94 9.24 -7.35
N VAL A 78 7.94 9.83 -6.70
CA VAL A 78 9.27 9.24 -6.59
C VAL A 78 9.56 8.97 -5.13
N GLY A 79 9.83 7.71 -4.81
CA GLY A 79 10.32 7.31 -3.49
C GLY A 79 11.79 6.89 -3.55
N VAL A 80 12.32 6.52 -2.39
CA VAL A 80 13.67 5.99 -2.23
C VAL A 80 13.56 4.52 -1.87
N ALA A 81 14.08 3.65 -2.73
CA ALA A 81 14.27 2.25 -2.41
C ALA A 81 15.65 2.04 -1.79
N ARG A 82 15.75 1.21 -0.75
CA ARG A 82 17.03 0.79 -0.15
C ARG A 82 17.12 -0.73 -0.16
N ASP A 83 18.24 -1.21 -0.67
CA ASP A 83 18.54 -2.64 -0.83
C ASP A 83 19.33 -3.17 0.37
N PHE A 84 18.99 -4.37 0.82
CA PHE A 84 19.61 -5.08 1.92
C PHE A 84 20.00 -6.49 1.49
N LYS A 85 20.92 -7.11 2.23
CA LYS A 85 21.23 -8.53 2.06
C LYS A 85 20.47 -9.37 3.06
N ARG A 86 20.10 -10.57 2.65
CA ARG A 86 19.54 -11.61 3.51
C ARG A 86 20.42 -11.87 4.73
N PHE A 87 19.82 -12.10 5.90
CA PHE A 87 20.54 -12.20 7.18
C PHE A 87 21.69 -13.23 7.22
N ASP A 88 21.57 -14.32 6.45
CA ASP A 88 22.52 -15.46 6.44
C ASP A 88 23.63 -15.31 5.39
N ARG A 89 23.67 -14.19 4.65
CA ARG A 89 24.72 -13.87 3.69
C ARG A 89 25.78 -12.96 4.32
N ALA A 90 26.96 -12.90 3.71
CA ALA A 90 28.02 -12.01 4.17
C ALA A 90 27.58 -10.54 4.07
N GLY A 91 27.58 -9.83 5.21
CA GLY A 91 27.03 -8.47 5.30
C GLY A 91 25.50 -8.44 5.33
N GLY A 92 24.84 -9.56 5.62
CA GLY A 92 23.40 -9.69 5.78
C GLY A 92 22.83 -8.82 6.89
N HIS A 93 21.67 -8.22 6.66
CA HIS A 93 20.96 -7.46 7.68
C HIS A 93 20.10 -8.39 8.54
N PRO A 94 20.15 -8.31 9.88
CA PRO A 94 19.57 -9.33 10.77
C PRO A 94 18.04 -9.38 10.75
N ASP A 95 17.38 -8.39 10.15
CA ASP A 95 15.91 -8.35 10.07
C ASP A 95 15.31 -8.93 8.78
N PHE A 96 16.13 -9.20 7.75
CA PHE A 96 15.66 -9.62 6.41
C PHE A 96 15.79 -11.13 6.24
N GLN A 97 14.64 -11.80 6.00
CA GLN A 97 14.40 -13.25 5.96
C GLN A 97 14.47 -13.98 7.32
N GLN A 98 14.64 -13.26 8.42
CA GLN A 98 14.89 -13.86 9.74
C GLN A 98 13.61 -14.25 10.50
N TYR A 99 12.54 -13.47 10.36
CA TYR A 99 11.33 -13.58 11.19
C TYR A 99 10.08 -13.81 10.32
N ASN A 100 9.11 -14.56 10.86
CA ASN A 100 7.78 -14.74 10.26
C ASN A 100 6.73 -14.69 11.37
N THR A 101 5.97 -13.58 11.44
CA THR A 101 5.29 -13.18 12.69
C THR A 101 3.76 -13.14 12.56
N GLY A 102 3.25 -12.94 11.35
CA GLY A 102 1.90 -12.43 11.08
C GLY A 102 1.82 -10.91 11.23
N HIS A 103 0.61 -10.38 11.07
CA HIS A 103 0.30 -8.95 11.20
C HIS A 103 0.37 -8.52 12.68
N ILE A 104 1.41 -7.76 13.00
CA ILE A 104 1.75 -7.22 14.32
C ILE A 104 1.74 -5.69 14.28
N VAL A 105 0.80 -5.07 14.99
CA VAL A 105 0.78 -3.61 15.18
C VAL A 105 1.57 -3.18 16.41
N GLY A 106 1.97 -1.91 16.45
CA GLY A 106 2.65 -1.29 17.58
C GLY A 106 4.14 -1.60 17.67
N LEU A 107 4.77 -1.98 16.55
CA LEU A 107 6.23 -2.12 16.42
C LEU A 107 6.94 -0.78 16.22
N VAL A 108 6.20 0.22 15.75
CA VAL A 108 6.65 1.57 15.48
C VAL A 108 5.80 2.56 16.28
N ALA A 109 6.40 3.66 16.72
CA ALA A 109 5.74 4.71 17.47
C ALA A 109 4.73 5.47 16.61
N GLU A 110 3.71 6.03 17.26
CA GLU A 110 2.68 6.81 16.56
C GLU A 110 3.20 8.11 15.93
N GLN A 111 4.38 8.58 16.34
CA GLN A 111 5.03 9.78 15.81
C GLN A 111 6.36 9.41 15.15
N LEU A 112 6.67 10.10 14.04
CA LEU A 112 7.99 10.05 13.43
C LEU A 112 9.04 10.74 14.31
N ASP A 113 10.32 10.40 14.11
CA ASP A 113 11.43 11.16 14.69
C ASP A 113 11.65 12.52 14.01
N GLN A 114 12.66 13.25 14.48
CA GLN A 114 13.05 14.55 13.95
C GLN A 114 13.51 14.54 12.48
N ASP A 115 13.94 13.38 11.95
CA ASP A 115 14.32 13.20 10.54
C ASP A 115 13.12 12.74 9.70
N GLY A 116 11.94 12.66 10.35
CA GLY A 116 10.71 12.17 9.77
C GLY A 116 10.80 10.69 9.40
N LYS A 117 11.41 9.85 10.26
CA LYS A 117 11.52 8.39 10.08
C LYS A 117 10.76 7.62 11.18
N PRO A 118 10.31 6.38 10.89
CA PRO A 118 9.70 5.50 11.88
C PRO A 118 10.61 5.27 13.09
N VAL A 119 10.02 5.24 14.29
CA VAL A 119 10.73 4.99 15.55
C VAL A 119 10.33 3.63 16.11
N PHE A 120 11.30 2.75 16.33
CA PHE A 120 11.06 1.44 16.92
C PHE A 120 10.58 1.55 18.37
N THR A 121 9.49 0.87 18.72
CA THR A 121 8.94 0.81 20.09
C THR A 121 9.26 -0.50 20.81
N GLY A 122 9.65 -1.54 20.07
CA GLY A 122 10.05 -2.83 20.61
C GLY A 122 9.54 -4.01 19.79
N SER A 123 10.16 -5.17 19.96
CA SER A 123 9.88 -6.37 19.14
C SER A 123 8.59 -7.11 19.54
N ARG A 124 7.81 -6.58 20.50
CA ARG A 124 6.68 -7.27 21.15
C ARG A 124 5.39 -6.45 21.01
N GLY A 125 4.93 -6.31 19.77
CA GLY A 125 3.68 -5.65 19.44
C GLY A 125 2.43 -6.51 19.74
N LYS A 126 1.33 -6.20 19.06
CA LYS A 126 0.05 -6.92 19.20
C LYS A 126 -0.30 -7.61 17.89
N LYS A 127 -0.52 -8.92 17.95
CA LYS A 127 -0.96 -9.71 16.79
C LYS A 127 -2.43 -9.45 16.52
N VAL A 128 -2.75 -9.00 15.32
CA VAL A 128 -4.13 -8.79 14.87
C VAL A 128 -4.70 -10.12 14.38
N SER A 129 -5.81 -10.55 14.97
CA SER A 129 -6.53 -11.79 14.59
C SER A 129 -7.87 -11.51 13.90
N ARG A 130 -8.43 -10.32 14.11
CA ARG A 130 -9.58 -9.80 13.37
C ARG A 130 -9.39 -8.31 13.16
N GLN A 131 -9.59 -7.85 11.93
CA GLN A 131 -9.40 -6.46 11.55
C GLN A 131 -10.46 -5.56 12.19
N TYR A 132 -10.00 -4.39 12.67
CA TYR A 132 -10.89 -3.30 13.06
C TYR A 132 -11.42 -2.65 11.80
N LYS A 133 -12.67 -2.18 11.84
CA LYS A 133 -13.29 -1.54 10.69
C LYS A 133 -13.97 -0.24 11.08
N ASP A 134 -14.01 0.71 10.16
CA ASP A 134 -14.87 1.88 10.33
C ASP A 134 -16.34 1.57 10.02
N SER A 135 -17.21 2.57 10.21
CA SER A 135 -18.64 2.45 9.91
C SER A 135 -18.98 2.17 8.45
N ALA A 136 -18.06 2.43 7.52
CA ALA A 136 -18.17 2.07 6.10
C ALA A 136 -17.64 0.65 5.81
N GLY A 137 -17.17 -0.07 6.83
CA GLY A 137 -16.63 -1.42 6.72
C GLY A 137 -15.18 -1.50 6.23
N ARG A 138 -14.49 -0.36 6.09
CA ARG A 138 -13.07 -0.31 5.68
C ARG A 138 -12.20 -0.74 6.85
N GLN A 139 -11.17 -1.55 6.59
CA GLN A 139 -10.21 -1.94 7.63
C GLN A 139 -9.41 -0.71 8.06
N ILE A 140 -9.20 -0.51 9.35
CA ILE A 140 -8.51 0.68 9.89
C ILE A 140 -7.40 0.26 10.86
N ASN A 141 -6.44 1.15 11.07
CA ASN A 141 -5.47 1.01 12.16
C ASN A 141 -6.22 0.81 13.50
N PRO A 142 -5.94 -0.26 14.26
CA PRO A 142 -6.56 -0.50 15.56
C PRO A 142 -6.45 0.68 16.55
N ALA A 143 -5.38 1.48 16.47
CA ALA A 143 -5.19 2.66 17.31
C ALA A 143 -6.21 3.78 17.01
N MET A 144 -6.82 3.80 15.82
CA MET A 144 -7.85 4.77 15.45
C MET A 144 -9.27 4.33 15.80
N TYR A 145 -9.48 3.11 16.31
CA TYR A 145 -10.80 2.58 16.62
C TYR A 145 -11.59 3.51 17.55
N ASN A 146 -12.78 3.93 17.12
CA ASN A 146 -13.68 4.74 17.91
C ASN A 146 -15.13 4.27 17.77
N PRO A 147 -15.73 3.61 18.78
CA PRO A 147 -17.11 3.14 18.71
C PRO A 147 -18.14 4.27 18.54
N ALA A 148 -17.81 5.50 18.97
CA ALA A 148 -18.70 6.65 18.78
C ALA A 148 -18.86 7.04 17.30
N LEU A 149 -17.93 6.64 16.43
CA LEU A 149 -18.01 6.82 14.97
C LEU A 149 -18.72 5.66 14.26
N GLY A 150 -19.23 4.68 15.02
CA GLY A 150 -19.83 3.46 14.48
C GLY A 150 -18.82 2.40 14.06
N ASP A 151 -17.57 2.50 14.51
CA ASP A 151 -16.52 1.54 14.18
C ASP A 151 -16.82 0.15 14.78
N GLN A 152 -16.39 -0.89 14.06
CA GLN A 152 -16.49 -2.28 14.47
C GLN A 152 -15.17 -2.76 15.07
N ALA A 153 -15.25 -3.33 16.28
CA ALA A 153 -14.08 -3.81 16.99
C ALA A 153 -13.48 -5.08 16.33
N GLY A 154 -12.19 -5.02 16.06
CA GLY A 154 -11.37 -6.18 15.74
C GLY A 154 -11.00 -6.99 16.99
N SER A 155 -9.92 -7.77 16.89
CA SER A 155 -9.32 -8.46 18.03
C SER A 155 -7.81 -8.56 17.87
N MET A 156 -7.09 -8.39 18.98
CA MET A 156 -5.65 -8.53 19.05
C MET A 156 -5.21 -9.22 20.33
N SER A 157 -4.02 -9.81 20.32
CA SER A 157 -3.36 -10.37 21.50
C SER A 157 -1.90 -9.94 21.54
N ASN A 158 -1.30 -9.91 22.74
CA ASN A 158 0.13 -9.63 22.86
C ASN A 158 0.95 -10.68 22.11
N TYR A 159 1.92 -10.24 21.31
CA TYR A 159 2.88 -11.11 20.67
C TYR A 159 4.17 -11.17 21.51
N SER A 160 4.67 -12.38 21.75
CA SER A 160 5.84 -12.60 22.63
C SER A 160 7.14 -12.93 21.88
N GLY A 161 7.05 -13.26 20.59
CA GLY A 161 8.21 -13.53 19.74
C GLY A 161 8.96 -12.26 19.35
N THR A 162 10.09 -12.43 18.67
CA THR A 162 10.85 -11.32 18.08
C THR A 162 10.34 -11.05 16.67
N THR A 163 9.99 -9.79 16.38
CA THR A 163 9.58 -9.34 15.04
C THR A 163 10.71 -8.63 14.28
N ILE A 164 11.54 -7.88 15.02
CA ILE A 164 12.65 -7.05 14.58
C ILE A 164 13.75 -7.21 15.63
N THR A 165 15.00 -7.35 15.19
CA THR A 165 16.14 -7.77 16.02
C THR A 165 16.36 -6.82 17.19
N ASN A 166 16.48 -5.51 16.93
CA ASN A 166 16.57 -4.46 17.95
C ASN A 166 16.45 -3.06 17.33
N ALA A 167 16.54 -2.03 18.16
CA ALA A 167 16.49 -0.63 17.73
C ALA A 167 17.62 -0.24 16.77
N ASN A 168 18.82 -0.82 16.93
CA ASN A 168 19.96 -0.48 16.06
C ASN A 168 19.72 -0.99 14.64
N SER A 169 19.26 -2.24 14.47
CA SER A 169 18.94 -2.76 13.14
C SER A 169 17.80 -1.99 12.48
N PHE A 170 16.73 -1.71 13.22
CA PHE A 170 15.60 -0.94 12.68
C PHE A 170 15.99 0.48 12.22
N SER A 171 16.90 1.15 12.94
CA SER A 171 17.34 2.50 12.59
C SER A 171 17.96 2.61 11.19
N GLN A 172 18.40 1.48 10.62
CA GLN A 172 19.04 1.37 9.31
C GLN A 172 18.05 1.20 8.16
N TRP A 173 16.79 0.85 8.43
CA TRP A 173 15.80 0.50 7.39
C TRP A 173 15.58 1.65 6.41
N TYR A 174 15.39 2.87 6.92
CA TYR A 174 15.06 4.04 6.11
C TYR A 174 16.17 5.11 6.14
N ARG A 175 17.41 4.68 6.32
CA ARG A 175 18.60 5.55 6.30
C ARG A 175 19.70 4.90 5.48
N ASP A 176 20.43 5.71 4.72
CA ASP A 176 21.60 5.23 3.99
C ASP A 176 22.74 4.98 4.99
N VAL A 177 23.19 3.73 5.10
CA VAL A 177 24.23 3.32 6.04
C VAL A 177 25.35 2.60 5.28
N PRO A 178 26.55 3.21 5.18
CA PRO A 178 27.67 2.61 4.44
C PRO A 178 27.97 1.18 4.89
N GLY A 179 28.06 0.26 3.93
CA GLY A 179 28.33 -1.15 4.17
C GLY A 179 27.12 -1.97 4.65
N VAL A 180 25.95 -1.34 4.84
CA VAL A 180 24.71 -2.03 5.23
C VAL A 180 23.70 -2.06 4.08
N ASN A 181 23.45 -0.90 3.45
CA ASN A 181 22.50 -0.79 2.34
C ASN A 181 23.03 0.10 1.22
N MET A 182 22.37 0.01 0.05
CA MET A 182 22.51 0.95 -1.06
C MET A 182 21.12 1.47 -1.44
N SER A 183 21.01 2.69 -1.98
CA SER A 183 19.72 3.30 -2.27
C SER A 183 19.64 3.87 -3.69
N MET A 184 18.43 3.92 -4.24
CA MET A 184 18.13 4.65 -5.46
C MET A 184 16.71 5.22 -5.45
N GLN A 185 16.49 6.24 -6.28
CA GLN A 185 15.16 6.78 -6.50
C GLN A 185 14.36 5.86 -7.42
N VAL A 186 13.12 5.57 -7.02
CA VAL A 186 12.20 4.68 -7.74
C VAL A 186 10.89 5.43 -7.98
N PRO A 187 10.47 5.62 -9.24
CA PRO A 187 9.16 6.17 -9.53
C PRO A 187 8.06 5.11 -9.34
N ILE A 188 6.95 5.51 -8.74
CA ILE A 188 5.67 4.81 -8.83
C ILE A 188 4.69 5.68 -9.62
N VAL A 189 3.93 5.07 -10.51
CA VAL A 189 2.96 5.78 -11.36
C VAL A 189 1.57 5.30 -10.99
N LEU A 190 0.81 6.16 -10.33
CA LEU A 190 -0.59 5.90 -10.03
C LEU A 190 -1.42 6.21 -11.28
N GLN A 191 -2.28 5.27 -11.66
CA GLN A 191 -3.21 5.41 -12.78
C GLN A 191 -4.58 5.83 -12.25
N ARG A 192 -5.23 6.73 -12.99
CA ARG A 192 -6.61 7.12 -12.71
C ARG A 192 -7.57 5.97 -13.05
N MET A 193 -8.54 5.72 -12.18
CA MET A 193 -9.56 4.69 -12.40
C MET A 193 -10.68 5.23 -13.28
N GLY A 194 -10.53 5.09 -14.60
CA GLY A 194 -11.45 5.65 -15.59
C GLY A 194 -11.66 7.15 -15.37
N ASP A 195 -12.91 7.61 -15.46
CA ASP A 195 -13.27 9.02 -15.26
C ASP A 195 -13.50 9.39 -13.78
N SER A 196 -13.17 8.52 -12.83
CA SER A 196 -13.32 8.80 -11.39
C SER A 196 -12.27 9.78 -10.85
N ASN A 197 -12.38 10.18 -9.59
CA ASN A 197 -11.32 10.91 -8.87
C ASN A 197 -10.36 9.98 -8.10
N THR A 198 -10.42 8.67 -8.34
CA THR A 198 -9.59 7.68 -7.66
C THR A 198 -8.39 7.31 -8.53
N TYR A 199 -7.23 7.26 -7.90
CA TYR A 199 -5.97 6.81 -8.44
C TYR A 199 -5.53 5.52 -7.76
N PHE A 200 -4.87 4.64 -8.51
CA PHE A 200 -4.29 3.43 -7.97
C PHE A 200 -2.88 3.19 -8.52
N PHE A 201 -1.98 2.78 -7.64
CA PHE A 201 -0.75 2.08 -8.02
C PHE A 201 -0.93 0.62 -7.61
N HIS A 202 -0.48 -0.30 -8.45
CA HIS A 202 -0.65 -1.72 -8.22
C HIS A 202 0.56 -2.50 -8.74
N ALA A 203 1.27 -3.13 -7.80
CA ALA A 203 2.22 -4.21 -8.02
C ALA A 203 1.94 -5.34 -7.00
N HIS A 204 1.00 -6.25 -7.30
CA HIS A 204 0.63 -7.41 -6.46
C HIS A 204 0.36 -8.64 -7.34
N ASP A 205 0.46 -9.85 -6.76
CA ASP A 205 -0.08 -11.08 -7.37
C ASP A 205 -0.51 -12.14 -6.33
N ASN A 206 -1.45 -12.97 -6.77
CA ASN A 206 -1.90 -14.24 -6.23
C ASN A 206 -1.07 -15.47 -6.73
N SER A 207 -0.03 -15.30 -7.58
CA SER A 207 0.80 -16.38 -8.14
C SER A 207 2.32 -16.08 -8.17
N SER A 208 3.11 -16.67 -7.28
CA SER A 208 4.56 -16.42 -7.16
C SER A 208 5.44 -16.94 -8.34
N THR A 209 4.91 -17.09 -9.55
CA THR A 209 5.56 -17.79 -10.69
C THR A 209 5.69 -16.94 -11.95
N SER A 210 5.13 -15.75 -11.97
CA SER A 210 5.17 -14.83 -13.10
C SER A 210 6.24 -13.75 -12.86
N ALA A 211 7.17 -13.58 -13.80
CA ALA A 211 8.37 -12.73 -13.65
C ALA A 211 8.11 -11.22 -13.50
N LYS A 212 6.85 -10.77 -13.39
CA LYS A 212 6.46 -9.35 -13.30
C LYS A 212 5.44 -9.04 -12.21
N GLU A 213 5.15 -10.01 -11.37
CA GLU A 213 3.95 -9.99 -10.53
C GLU A 213 4.35 -9.76 -9.06
N GLY A 214 4.56 -8.48 -8.72
CA GLY A 214 4.97 -7.99 -7.39
C GLY A 214 5.77 -6.68 -7.46
N PHE A 215 6.03 -6.07 -6.31
CA PHE A 215 6.80 -4.82 -6.19
C PHE A 215 8.30 -5.08 -6.01
N PHE A 216 8.99 -5.29 -7.14
CA PHE A 216 10.44 -5.53 -7.18
C PHE A 216 11.19 -4.44 -7.95
N PRO A 217 11.15 -3.18 -7.48
CA PRO A 217 11.65 -2.03 -8.25
C PRO A 217 13.17 -2.00 -8.45
N ILE A 218 13.91 -2.85 -7.71
CA ILE A 218 15.37 -2.89 -7.69
C ILE A 218 15.93 -4.28 -8.06
N ASP A 219 15.13 -5.11 -8.75
CA ASP A 219 15.63 -6.34 -9.35
C ASP A 219 16.82 -6.05 -10.27
N ASN A 220 17.91 -6.82 -10.13
CA ASN A 220 19.14 -6.65 -10.91
C ASN A 220 19.84 -5.29 -10.69
N GLN A 221 19.53 -4.57 -9.61
CA GLN A 221 20.14 -3.29 -9.23
C GLN A 221 20.82 -3.40 -7.85
N LEU A 222 21.60 -2.37 -7.49
CA LEU A 222 22.15 -2.17 -6.14
C LEU A 222 22.98 -3.36 -5.62
N LEU A 223 22.69 -3.89 -4.42
CA LEU A 223 23.39 -5.04 -3.86
C LEU A 223 23.02 -6.34 -4.57
N ASN A 224 21.86 -6.35 -5.23
CA ASN A 224 21.36 -7.41 -6.10
C ASN A 224 21.37 -8.79 -5.42
N ASP A 225 20.91 -8.84 -4.17
CA ASP A 225 20.91 -10.04 -3.34
C ASP A 225 19.74 -10.98 -3.67
N MET A 226 19.57 -11.29 -4.95
CA MET A 226 18.42 -12.02 -5.50
C MET A 226 18.21 -13.37 -4.82
N ASP A 227 16.95 -13.75 -4.65
CA ASP A 227 16.59 -15.11 -4.26
C ASP A 227 16.85 -16.08 -5.43
N PRO A 228 17.55 -17.21 -5.21
CA PRO A 228 17.91 -18.14 -6.29
C PRO A 228 16.73 -18.96 -6.83
N THR A 229 15.60 -19.02 -6.12
CA THR A 229 14.42 -19.80 -6.50
C THR A 229 13.43 -18.96 -7.28
N TYR A 230 13.13 -17.77 -6.78
CA TYR A 230 12.11 -16.88 -7.34
C TYR A 230 12.69 -15.81 -8.26
N HIS A 231 14.02 -15.63 -8.26
CA HIS A 231 14.71 -14.66 -9.11
C HIS A 231 14.19 -13.22 -8.93
N HIS A 232 13.91 -12.84 -7.68
CA HIS A 232 13.56 -11.47 -7.28
C HIS A 232 14.37 -11.04 -6.06
N ASN A 233 14.50 -9.72 -5.88
CA ASN A 233 15.07 -9.09 -4.70
C ASN A 233 13.97 -8.75 -3.70
N TYR A 234 13.88 -9.54 -2.63
CA TYR A 234 12.89 -9.40 -1.56
C TYR A 234 13.41 -8.64 -0.33
N PHE A 235 14.61 -8.07 -0.39
CA PHE A 235 15.22 -7.49 0.80
C PHE A 235 15.36 -5.99 0.62
N LEU A 236 14.22 -5.30 0.66
CA LEU A 236 14.17 -3.88 0.35
C LEU A 236 13.27 -3.10 1.29
N THR A 237 13.55 -1.81 1.39
CA THR A 237 12.61 -0.84 1.93
C THR A 237 12.28 0.19 0.86
N PHE A 238 11.10 0.79 0.96
CA PHE A 238 10.69 1.91 0.13
C PHE A 238 10.10 3.02 1.00
N GLU A 239 10.61 4.22 0.82
CA GLU A 239 10.16 5.44 1.49
C GLU A 239 9.57 6.38 0.46
N LEU A 240 8.33 6.81 0.68
CA LEU A 240 7.66 7.82 -0.13
C LEU A 240 7.23 8.99 0.75
N ASP A 241 7.47 10.19 0.24
CA ASP A 241 7.04 11.44 0.85
C ASP A 241 6.28 12.25 -0.20
N THR A 242 5.10 12.73 0.15
CA THR A 242 4.18 13.43 -0.76
C THR A 242 3.25 14.34 0.04
N GLU A 243 2.52 15.22 -0.64
CA GLU A 243 1.56 16.11 0.00
C GLU A 243 0.20 16.05 -0.67
N PHE A 244 -0.85 16.40 0.07
CA PHE A 244 -2.18 16.60 -0.47
C PHE A 244 -2.87 17.78 0.21
N MET A 245 -3.93 18.29 -0.43
CA MET A 245 -4.82 19.29 0.18
C MET A 245 -5.94 18.58 0.92
N VAL A 246 -6.14 18.93 2.18
CA VAL A 246 -7.26 18.44 2.99
C VAL A 246 -8.54 19.09 2.50
N GLU A 247 -9.53 18.27 2.14
CA GLU A 247 -10.88 18.70 1.77
C GLU A 247 -11.87 17.96 2.68
N LYS A 248 -12.35 18.63 3.73
CA LYS A 248 -13.27 18.03 4.71
C LYS A 248 -14.64 17.78 4.10
N ASN A 249 -15.23 16.65 4.46
CA ASN A 249 -16.49 16.12 3.95
C ASN A 249 -16.48 15.80 2.45
N ALA A 250 -15.31 15.80 1.79
CA ALA A 250 -15.17 15.42 0.39
C ALA A 250 -15.05 13.90 0.18
N GLY A 251 -15.14 13.10 1.25
CA GLY A 251 -14.96 11.66 1.18
C GLY A 251 -13.54 11.26 0.79
N GLN A 252 -12.54 12.06 1.20
CA GLN A 252 -11.12 11.78 0.97
C GLN A 252 -10.68 10.53 1.73
N VAL A 253 -10.02 9.61 1.03
CA VAL A 253 -9.58 8.30 1.54
C VAL A 253 -8.22 7.94 0.95
N PHE A 254 -7.36 7.39 1.80
CA PHE A 254 -6.16 6.68 1.39
C PHE A 254 -6.26 5.22 1.83
N THR A 255 -5.97 4.29 0.94
CA THR A 255 -5.93 2.86 1.20
C THR A 255 -4.58 2.29 0.78
N PHE A 256 -4.01 1.49 1.67
CA PHE A 256 -2.90 0.62 1.35
C PHE A 256 -3.35 -0.84 1.40
N TYR A 257 -2.84 -1.66 0.49
CA TYR A 257 -2.93 -3.11 0.52
C TYR A 257 -1.57 -3.71 0.18
N GLY A 258 -1.08 -4.60 1.03
CA GLY A 258 0.21 -5.23 0.81
C GLY A 258 0.78 -5.98 1.99
N ASP A 259 2.01 -6.42 1.79
CA ASP A 259 2.90 -7.14 2.70
C ASP A 259 4.36 -6.68 2.43
N ASP A 260 5.33 -6.87 3.33
CA ASP A 260 5.22 -7.30 4.73
C ASP A 260 4.84 -6.13 5.65
N ASP A 261 5.82 -5.27 5.96
CA ASP A 261 5.71 -4.20 6.96
C ASP A 261 5.36 -2.88 6.29
N VAL A 262 4.23 -2.27 6.67
CA VAL A 262 3.82 -0.95 6.14
C VAL A 262 3.30 0.00 7.21
N TRP A 263 3.83 1.23 7.18
CA TRP A 263 3.36 2.33 8.01
C TRP A 263 3.09 3.57 7.15
N VAL A 264 1.94 4.20 7.38
CA VAL A 264 1.59 5.47 6.73
C VAL A 264 1.34 6.52 7.80
N PHE A 265 1.91 7.70 7.59
CA PHE A 265 1.80 8.85 8.48
C PHE A 265 1.19 10.03 7.75
N ILE A 266 0.33 10.79 8.42
CA ILE A 266 -0.13 12.10 7.96
C ILE A 266 0.26 13.15 8.98
N ASN A 267 0.99 14.19 8.55
CA ASN A 267 1.59 15.22 9.41
C ASN A 267 2.35 14.61 10.61
N GLY A 268 3.15 13.57 10.33
CA GLY A 268 3.95 12.87 11.33
C GLY A 268 3.20 11.92 12.26
N ARG A 269 1.86 11.80 12.14
CA ARG A 269 1.03 10.89 12.95
C ARG A 269 0.63 9.65 12.18
N MET A 270 0.83 8.47 12.77
CA MET A 270 0.52 7.19 12.14
C MET A 270 -1.00 7.03 11.91
N VAL A 271 -1.39 6.65 10.70
CA VAL A 271 -2.77 6.40 10.29
C VAL A 271 -3.00 4.99 9.74
N ILE A 272 -1.93 4.31 9.30
CA ILE A 272 -1.92 2.89 8.91
C ILE A 272 -0.76 2.20 9.62
N ASP A 273 -1.03 1.05 10.22
CA ASP A 273 -0.06 0.15 10.84
C ASP A 273 -0.35 -1.28 10.39
N LEU A 274 0.48 -1.76 9.47
CA LEU A 274 0.52 -3.11 8.94
C LEU A 274 1.91 -3.70 9.20
N GLY A 275 2.38 -3.63 10.44
CA GLY A 275 3.68 -4.20 10.80
C GLY A 275 3.68 -5.73 10.85
N GLY A 276 4.88 -6.30 10.87
CA GLY A 276 5.16 -7.73 10.89
C GLY A 276 5.15 -8.38 9.51
N VAL A 277 5.66 -9.61 9.45
CA VAL A 277 5.71 -10.42 8.23
C VAL A 277 4.42 -11.21 8.07
N HIS A 278 3.63 -10.91 7.04
CA HIS A 278 2.31 -11.48 6.82
C HIS A 278 1.92 -11.45 5.35
N GLY A 279 1.00 -12.31 4.90
CA GLY A 279 0.41 -12.14 3.57
C GLY A 279 -0.41 -10.84 3.48
N ALA A 280 -0.63 -10.33 2.26
CA ALA A 280 -1.21 -9.03 2.06
C ALA A 280 -2.52 -8.73 2.82
N VAL A 281 -2.52 -7.61 3.55
CA VAL A 281 -3.67 -7.07 4.31
C VAL A 281 -3.93 -5.63 3.85
N SER A 282 -5.17 -5.15 4.00
CA SER A 282 -5.51 -3.75 3.72
C SER A 282 -5.78 -2.94 4.97
N GLN A 283 -5.45 -1.65 4.92
CA GLN A 283 -5.97 -0.64 5.83
C GLN A 283 -6.25 0.64 5.05
N SER A 284 -7.27 1.37 5.48
CA SER A 284 -7.70 2.64 4.93
C SER A 284 -7.79 3.69 6.03
N VAL A 285 -7.59 4.94 5.64
CA VAL A 285 -7.90 6.10 6.45
C VAL A 285 -8.78 7.06 5.66
N SER A 286 -9.90 7.45 6.24
CA SER A 286 -10.67 8.60 5.76
C SER A 286 -10.09 9.87 6.36
N ILE A 287 -9.99 10.95 5.58
CA ILE A 287 -9.45 12.22 6.09
C ILE A 287 -10.44 12.89 7.04
N ASP A 288 -11.74 12.62 6.89
CA ASP A 288 -12.79 13.20 7.72
C ASP A 288 -12.74 12.76 9.18
N ARG A 289 -12.21 11.55 9.46
CA ARG A 289 -12.05 11.05 10.85
C ARG A 289 -10.84 11.65 11.58
N LEU A 290 -9.96 12.38 10.88
CA LEU A 290 -8.75 12.96 11.46
C LEU A 290 -9.06 14.39 11.94
N ASP A 291 -9.54 14.52 13.17
CA ASP A 291 -10.01 15.79 13.76
C ASP A 291 -8.89 16.84 13.94
N TRP A 292 -7.64 16.40 14.00
CA TRP A 292 -6.45 17.26 14.03
C TRP A 292 -6.08 17.86 12.68
N LEU A 293 -6.79 17.49 11.59
CA LEU A 293 -6.60 18.10 10.29
C LEU A 293 -7.66 19.18 10.02
N ALA A 294 -7.22 20.35 9.55
CA ALA A 294 -8.06 21.48 9.17
C ALA A 294 -8.42 21.46 7.68
N ASP A 295 -9.65 21.88 7.35
CA ASP A 295 -10.07 22.04 5.96
C ASP A 295 -9.21 23.07 5.22
N GLY A 296 -8.82 22.75 3.98
CA GLY A 296 -7.96 23.60 3.16
C GLY A 296 -6.49 23.62 3.54
N GLU A 297 -6.06 22.90 4.58
CA GLU A 297 -4.63 22.80 4.90
C GLU A 297 -3.90 21.88 3.92
N ARG A 298 -2.59 22.09 3.80
CA ARG A 298 -1.69 21.17 3.10
C ARG A 298 -1.14 20.17 4.11
N ALA A 299 -1.38 18.89 3.90
CA ALA A 299 -0.90 17.83 4.78
C ALA A 299 0.17 16.98 4.07
N GLN A 300 1.21 16.62 4.81
CA GLN A 300 2.23 15.67 4.38
C GLN A 300 1.74 14.25 4.59
N LEU A 301 1.95 13.38 3.62
CA LEU A 301 1.77 11.93 3.72
C LEU A 301 3.11 11.25 3.51
N LYS A 302 3.51 10.42 4.47
CA LYS A 302 4.69 9.55 4.37
C LYS A 302 4.28 8.11 4.40
N LEU A 303 4.83 7.31 3.49
CA LEU A 303 4.65 5.86 3.42
C LEU A 303 6.00 5.19 3.57
N PHE A 304 6.06 4.24 4.50
CA PHE A 304 7.21 3.40 4.78
C PHE A 304 6.80 1.95 4.52
N PHE A 305 7.49 1.32 3.59
CA PHE A 305 7.27 -0.06 3.18
C PHE A 305 8.57 -0.84 3.39
N ALA A 306 8.49 -2.08 3.86
CA ALA A 306 9.61 -3.00 3.89
C ALA A 306 9.14 -4.39 3.43
N GLU A 307 9.75 -4.86 2.33
CA GLU A 307 9.70 -6.26 1.94
C GLU A 307 10.89 -6.94 2.56
N ARG A 308 10.64 -8.02 3.31
CA ARG A 308 11.72 -8.69 4.03
C ARG A 308 11.52 -10.18 4.21
N HIS A 309 10.54 -10.77 3.54
CA HIS A 309 10.34 -12.21 3.57
C HIS A 309 9.77 -12.75 2.25
N LEU A 310 10.24 -13.92 1.83
CA LEU A 310 9.68 -14.60 0.67
C LEU A 310 8.20 -15.03 0.89
N THR A 311 7.37 -15.19 -0.13
CA THR A 311 7.65 -15.30 -1.57
C THR A 311 6.91 -14.26 -2.41
N LEU A 312 6.16 -13.35 -1.79
CA LEU A 312 5.40 -12.31 -2.47
C LEU A 312 5.92 -10.94 -2.04
N SER A 313 5.65 -9.93 -2.86
CA SER A 313 5.84 -8.54 -2.47
C SER A 313 4.74 -7.70 -3.07
N ASN A 314 3.74 -7.38 -2.25
CA ASN A 314 2.51 -6.74 -2.69
C ASN A 314 2.52 -5.29 -2.26
N MET A 315 2.44 -4.38 -3.22
CA MET A 315 2.28 -2.95 -2.98
C MET A 315 1.14 -2.40 -3.81
N ARG A 316 0.04 -2.04 -3.16
CA ARG A 316 -1.08 -1.34 -3.78
C ARG A 316 -1.45 -0.11 -2.95
N VAL A 317 -1.51 1.02 -3.64
CA VAL A 317 -2.05 2.28 -3.13
C VAL A 317 -3.32 2.58 -3.89
N GLU A 318 -4.40 2.92 -3.20
CA GLU A 318 -5.63 3.42 -3.81
C GLU A 318 -6.10 4.66 -3.06
N THR A 319 -6.36 5.75 -3.77
CA THR A 319 -6.69 7.01 -3.12
C THR A 319 -7.40 7.99 -4.05
N ASN A 320 -8.26 8.82 -3.49
CA ASN A 320 -8.79 10.02 -4.15
C ASN A 320 -8.17 11.31 -3.59
N LEU A 321 -7.07 11.20 -2.82
CA LEU A 321 -6.27 12.36 -2.42
C LEU A 321 -5.59 12.95 -3.66
N ARG A 322 -5.61 14.28 -3.75
CA ARG A 322 -4.90 15.02 -4.79
C ARG A 322 -3.41 15.11 -4.45
N LEU A 323 -2.70 13.99 -4.62
CA LEU A 323 -1.28 13.85 -4.28
C LEU A 323 -0.41 14.75 -5.17
N ARG A 324 0.64 15.30 -4.57
CA ARG A 324 1.62 16.15 -5.25
C ARG A 324 3.05 15.68 -4.92
N PRO A 325 3.96 15.65 -5.90
CA PRO A 325 5.36 15.37 -5.62
C PRO A 325 5.94 16.44 -4.68
N ILE A 326 6.83 16.02 -3.78
CA ILE A 326 7.73 16.93 -3.07
C ILE A 326 9.17 16.71 -3.55
N ASN A 327 10.06 17.66 -3.25
CA ASN A 327 11.49 17.50 -3.53
C ASN A 327 12.05 16.27 -2.77
N VAL A 328 12.69 15.35 -3.50
CA VAL A 328 13.18 14.07 -2.98
C VAL A 328 14.53 14.26 -2.26
N PRO A 329 14.80 13.56 -1.13
CA PRO A 329 16.11 13.58 -0.48
C PRO A 329 17.24 13.09 -1.41
N PRO A 330 18.49 13.54 -1.21
CA PRO A 330 19.64 13.00 -1.96
C PRO A 330 19.86 11.51 -1.64
N THR A 331 20.19 10.72 -2.66
CA THR A 331 20.53 9.30 -2.54
C THR A 331 22.04 9.08 -2.60
N THR A 332 22.54 8.04 -1.93
CA THR A 332 23.94 7.65 -2.02
C THR A 332 24.15 6.68 -3.19
N ALA A 333 24.69 7.19 -4.31
CA ALA A 333 25.26 6.34 -5.34
C ALA A 333 26.74 6.12 -5.04
N LEU A 334 27.13 4.91 -4.63
CA LEU A 334 28.53 4.50 -4.77
C LEU A 334 28.66 3.94 -6.19
N TYR A 335 29.24 4.76 -7.08
CA TYR A 335 29.97 4.27 -8.24
C TYR A 335 31.31 3.75 -7.72
N ASP A 336 31.50 2.44 -7.74
CA ASP A 336 32.82 1.81 -7.75
C ASP A 336 33.40 1.73 -9.17
#